data_AF-A0A1Y1LAY4-F1
#
_entry.id   AF-A0A1Y1LAY4-F1
#
_cell.length_a   1.000
_cell.length_b   1.000
_cell.length_c   1.000
_cell.angle_alpha   90.00
_cell.angle_beta   90.00
_cell.angle_gamma   90.00
#
_symmetry.space_group_name_H-M   'P 1'
#
loop_
_entity.id
_entity.type
_entity.pdbx_description
1 polymer ?
#
loop_
_entity_poly.entity_id
_entity_poly.type
_entity_poly.pdbx_seq_one_letter_code
_entity_poly.pdbx_strand_id
1 'polypeptide(L)'
;YVKRIAELKAKAYTKALPKNAYEHAPKSGAVVDYGTFDHIIVGAGAAGCVIANRLTEDSSRRALLLEAGEHGTDLTDIPAMRNYLTDSNYNWGYMSVPQTTACLGLKEQRCSLHRGKGIGGSTIINGLFYVRGNDRDYNNWYSQGNVGWSYKDVLPYFKKSENYLEGDPRYHGKEGYLNVETWEEISVQTQAFYDAHKLLGMKELDFNGESQLGYGKPEFNIKHGKRQST
;
A
#
# COMPACT_ATOMS: atom_id res chain seq x y z
N TYR A 1 21.22 -7.08 -12.60
CA TYR A 1 19.79 -6.70 -12.59
C TYR A 1 18.96 -7.38 -13.69
N VAL A 2 19.29 -7.21 -14.98
CA VAL A 2 18.50 -7.79 -16.11
C VAL A 2 18.24 -9.30 -15.97
N LYS A 3 19.28 -10.11 -15.66
CA LYS A 3 19.12 -11.56 -15.44
C LYS A 3 18.16 -11.88 -14.28
N ARG A 4 18.29 -11.18 -13.15
CA ARG A 4 17.42 -11.36 -11.97
C ARG A 4 15.96 -11.00 -12.27
N ILE A 5 15.73 -9.93 -13.02
CA ILE A 5 14.40 -9.53 -13.47
C ILE A 5 13.79 -10.63 -14.37
N ALA A 6 14.55 -11.13 -15.35
CA ALA A 6 14.09 -12.19 -16.24
C ALA A 6 13.73 -13.49 -15.48
N GLU A 7 14.56 -13.90 -14.51
CA GLU A 7 14.31 -15.05 -13.66
C GLU A 7 13.05 -14.90 -12.79
N LEU A 8 12.83 -13.71 -12.21
CA LEU A 8 11.63 -13.43 -11.41
C LEU A 8 10.36 -13.47 -12.27
N LYS A 9 10.40 -12.85 -13.46
CA LYS A 9 9.28 -12.87 -14.42
C LYS A 9 8.86 -14.28 -14.81
N ALA A 10 9.81 -15.15 -15.18
CA ALA A 10 9.51 -16.52 -15.58
C ALA A 10 8.81 -17.33 -14.46
N LYS A 11 9.13 -17.07 -13.20
CA LYS A 11 8.54 -17.74 -12.03
C LYS A 11 7.15 -17.23 -11.67
N ALA A 12 6.88 -15.93 -11.83
CA ALA A 12 5.60 -15.36 -11.41
C ALA A 12 4.42 -15.84 -12.26
N TYR A 13 4.58 -15.94 -13.59
CA TYR A 13 3.50 -16.36 -14.50
C TYR A 13 3.22 -17.87 -14.50
N THR A 14 4.08 -18.67 -13.86
CA THR A 14 3.96 -20.14 -13.79
C THR A 14 3.49 -20.63 -12.43
N LYS A 15 3.36 -19.74 -11.44
CA LYS A 15 2.96 -20.10 -10.09
C LYS A 15 1.45 -20.34 -10.02
N ALA A 16 1.06 -21.60 -10.02
CA ALA A 16 -0.31 -21.98 -9.72
C ALA A 16 -0.68 -21.48 -8.31
N LEU A 17 -1.82 -20.81 -8.19
CA LEU A 17 -2.39 -20.50 -6.89
C LEU A 17 -2.76 -21.80 -6.17
N PRO A 18 -2.66 -21.83 -4.83
CA PRO A 18 -3.10 -23.00 -4.08
C PRO A 18 -4.57 -23.29 -4.38
N LYS A 19 -4.89 -24.52 -4.80
CA LYS A 19 -6.26 -24.96 -5.09
C LYS A 19 -6.98 -25.42 -3.82
N ASN A 20 -6.25 -25.71 -2.75
CA ASN A 20 -6.80 -25.97 -1.43
C ASN A 20 -5.88 -25.44 -0.32
N ALA A 21 -6.46 -25.20 0.87
CA ALA A 21 -5.75 -24.66 2.03
C ALA A 21 -4.68 -25.62 2.62
N TYR A 22 -4.73 -26.90 2.27
CA TYR A 22 -3.82 -27.93 2.76
C TYR A 22 -2.58 -28.15 1.87
N GLU A 23 -2.47 -27.46 0.73
CA GLU A 23 -1.25 -27.49 -0.10
C GLU A 23 -0.02 -26.95 0.64
N HIS A 24 -0.23 -26.19 1.71
CA HIS A 24 0.80 -25.71 2.62
C HIS A 24 0.69 -26.35 4.01
N ALA A 25 -0.01 -27.48 4.13
CA ALA A 25 -0.06 -28.23 5.37
C ALA A 25 1.36 -28.60 5.82
N PRO A 26 1.62 -28.62 7.14
CA PRO A 26 2.91 -29.02 7.67
C PRO A 26 3.30 -30.40 7.12
N LYS A 27 4.49 -30.50 6.52
CA LYS A 27 5.04 -31.80 6.06
C LYS A 27 5.47 -32.70 7.22
N SER A 28 5.59 -32.11 8.42
CA SER A 28 5.96 -32.79 9.66
C SER A 28 4.89 -32.50 10.70
N GLY A 29 4.54 -33.50 11.50
CA GLY A 29 3.70 -33.34 12.69
C GLY A 29 4.46 -32.76 13.90
N ALA A 30 5.76 -32.47 13.76
CA ALA A 30 6.54 -31.83 14.81
C ALA A 30 6.00 -30.43 15.07
N VAL A 31 5.49 -30.23 16.29
CA VAL A 31 5.03 -28.92 16.76
C VAL A 31 6.25 -28.13 17.22
N VAL A 32 6.45 -26.95 16.65
CA VAL A 32 7.42 -25.97 17.17
C VAL A 32 6.67 -25.07 18.14
N ASP A 33 7.11 -25.06 19.40
CA ASP A 33 6.58 -24.15 20.42
C ASP A 33 7.27 -22.78 20.28
N TYR A 34 6.52 -21.78 19.85
CA TYR A 34 6.97 -20.39 19.75
C TYR A 34 6.69 -19.58 21.03
N GLY A 35 6.15 -20.22 22.07
CA GLY A 35 5.74 -19.62 23.32
C GLY A 35 4.33 -19.00 23.27
N THR A 36 3.97 -18.33 24.36
CA THR A 36 2.67 -17.65 24.51
C THR A 36 2.76 -16.20 24.06
N PHE A 37 1.69 -15.72 23.42
CA PHE A 37 1.55 -14.33 22.96
C PHE A 37 0.17 -13.82 23.34
N ASP A 38 0.07 -12.54 23.68
CA ASP A 38 -1.21 -11.87 23.94
C ASP A 38 -1.99 -11.66 22.63
N HIS A 39 -1.25 -11.46 21.55
CA HIS A 39 -1.80 -11.17 20.23
C HIS A 39 -1.08 -11.97 19.14
N ILE A 40 -1.87 -12.56 18.23
CA ILE A 40 -1.36 -13.19 17.02
C ILE A 40 -1.96 -12.45 15.83
N ILE A 41 -1.10 -11.82 15.03
CA ILE A 41 -1.48 -11.09 13.83
C ILE A 41 -1.13 -11.98 12.63
N VAL A 42 -2.14 -12.29 11.82
CA VAL A 42 -1.98 -13.13 10.62
C VAL A 42 -1.96 -12.23 9.38
N GLY A 43 -0.77 -12.07 8.82
CA GLY A 43 -0.46 -11.24 7.66
C GLY A 43 0.31 -9.97 8.06
N ALA A 44 1.58 -9.88 7.66
CA ALA A 44 2.40 -8.69 7.83
C ALA A 44 2.19 -7.68 6.70
N GLY A 45 0.92 -7.41 6.36
CA GLY A 45 0.56 -6.37 5.40
C GLY A 45 0.52 -4.97 6.02
N ALA A 46 0.02 -3.99 5.25
CA ALA A 46 -0.14 -2.59 5.68
C ALA A 46 -0.69 -2.45 7.11
N ALA A 47 -1.89 -3.00 7.36
CA ALA A 47 -2.52 -2.92 8.67
C ALA A 47 -1.86 -3.83 9.71
N GLY A 48 -1.40 -5.02 9.31
CA GLY A 48 -0.82 -6.00 10.23
C GLY A 48 0.47 -5.50 10.87
N CYS A 49 1.37 -4.88 10.08
CA CYS A 49 2.58 -4.24 10.59
C CYS A 49 2.26 -3.09 11.55
N VAL A 50 1.29 -2.23 11.20
CA VAL A 50 0.88 -1.10 12.06
C VAL A 50 0.30 -1.61 13.37
N ILE A 51 -0.59 -2.60 13.34
CA ILE A 51 -1.20 -3.20 14.54
C ILE A 51 -0.12 -3.82 15.42
N ALA A 52 0.76 -4.65 14.84
CA ALA A 52 1.85 -5.27 15.59
C ALA A 52 2.73 -4.21 16.27
N ASN A 53 3.18 -3.19 15.52
CA ASN A 53 3.99 -2.08 16.03
C ASN A 53 3.31 -1.37 17.21
N ARG A 54 2.05 -0.96 17.05
CA ARG A 54 1.30 -0.23 18.10
C ARG A 54 1.00 -1.08 19.33
N LEU A 55 0.68 -2.36 19.16
CA LEU A 55 0.47 -3.26 20.31
C LEU A 55 1.75 -3.45 21.12
N THR A 56 2.92 -3.45 20.46
CA THR A 56 4.22 -3.62 21.11
C THR A 56 4.83 -2.31 21.66
N GLU A 57 4.15 -1.16 21.53
CA GLU A 57 4.55 0.08 22.25
C GLU A 57 4.50 -0.13 23.78
N ASP A 58 3.62 -1.01 24.24
CA ASP A 58 3.57 -1.52 25.61
C ASP A 58 4.47 -2.75 25.73
N SER A 59 5.62 -2.59 26.38
CA SER A 59 6.62 -3.66 26.53
C SER A 59 6.16 -4.85 27.37
N SER A 60 5.02 -4.75 28.06
CA SER A 60 4.41 -5.87 28.76
C SER A 60 3.66 -6.84 27.81
N ARG A 61 3.36 -6.41 26.58
CA ARG A 61 2.61 -7.20 25.60
C ARG A 61 3.54 -7.93 24.63
N ARG A 62 3.17 -9.16 24.30
CA ARG A 62 3.86 -10.01 23.33
C ARG A 62 2.96 -10.23 22.12
N ALA A 63 3.42 -9.80 20.94
CA ALA A 63 2.73 -10.02 19.67
C ALA A 63 3.54 -10.97 18.78
N LEU A 64 2.86 -11.96 18.18
CA LEU A 64 3.39 -12.79 17.10
C LEU A 64 2.83 -12.31 15.76
N LEU A 65 3.70 -11.94 14.83
CA LEU A 65 3.32 -11.55 13.47
C LEU A 65 3.69 -12.67 12.50
N LEU A 66 2.68 -13.22 11.82
CA LEU A 66 2.85 -14.29 10.84
C LEU A 66 2.72 -13.74 9.42
N GLU A 67 3.62 -14.13 8.52
CA GLU A 67 3.60 -13.70 7.12
C GLU A 67 3.92 -14.86 6.18
N ALA A 68 3.22 -14.91 5.05
CA ALA A 68 3.39 -15.98 4.07
C ALA A 68 4.54 -15.73 3.08
N GLY A 69 4.97 -14.48 2.92
CA GLY A 69 6.07 -14.06 2.06
C GLY A 69 7.38 -13.79 2.80
N GLU A 70 8.31 -13.18 2.06
CA GLU A 70 9.66 -12.86 2.52
C GLU A 70 9.78 -11.39 2.93
N HIS A 71 10.94 -11.03 3.48
CA HIS A 71 11.32 -9.62 3.66
C HIS A 71 11.53 -8.92 2.30
N GLY A 72 11.35 -7.60 2.30
CA GLY A 72 11.75 -6.75 1.19
C GLY A 72 13.25 -6.86 0.88
N THR A 73 13.62 -6.39 -0.30
CA THR A 73 15.01 -6.30 -0.77
C THR A 73 15.27 -4.89 -1.29
N ASP A 74 16.52 -4.57 -1.65
CA ASP A 74 16.82 -3.29 -2.30
C ASP A 74 15.95 -3.03 -3.55
N LEU A 75 15.48 -4.08 -4.23
CA LEU A 75 14.55 -3.97 -5.36
C LEU A 75 13.16 -3.48 -4.94
N THR A 76 12.67 -3.85 -3.76
CA THR A 76 11.38 -3.36 -3.25
C THR A 76 11.46 -1.90 -2.85
N ASP A 77 12.64 -1.43 -2.45
CA ASP A 77 12.86 -0.08 -1.96
C ASP A 77 12.94 0.96 -3.08
N ILE A 78 13.23 0.55 -4.32
CA ILE A 78 13.32 1.45 -5.48
C ILE A 78 11.91 1.67 -6.06
N PRO A 79 11.33 2.89 -6.01
CA PRO A 79 9.98 3.18 -6.50
C PRO A 79 9.71 2.69 -7.94
N ALA A 80 10.65 2.96 -8.84
CA ALA A 80 10.55 2.61 -10.27
C ALA A 80 10.52 1.10 -10.54
N MET A 81 10.95 0.27 -9.57
CA MET A 81 10.95 -1.20 -9.74
C MET A 81 9.56 -1.84 -9.60
N ARG A 82 8.53 -1.08 -9.20
CA ARG A 82 7.15 -1.55 -9.06
C ARG A 82 6.69 -2.50 -10.17
N ASN A 83 6.90 -2.11 -11.42
CA ASN A 83 6.42 -2.88 -12.59
C ASN A 83 7.09 -4.25 -12.74
N TYR A 84 8.27 -4.45 -12.13
CA TYR A 84 8.94 -5.75 -12.07
C TYR A 84 8.52 -6.55 -10.84
N LEU A 85 8.18 -5.86 -9.74
CA LEU A 85 7.75 -6.50 -8.50
C LEU A 85 6.40 -7.20 -8.66
N THR A 86 5.51 -6.66 -9.49
CA THR A 86 4.22 -7.29 -9.85
C THR A 86 4.42 -8.62 -10.59
N ASP A 87 5.55 -8.79 -11.28
CA ASP A 87 5.94 -10.03 -11.97
C ASP A 87 6.95 -10.86 -11.14
N SER A 88 6.95 -10.73 -9.82
CA SER A 88 7.92 -11.41 -8.95
C SER A 88 7.23 -12.26 -7.86
N ASN A 89 8.05 -12.95 -7.05
CA ASN A 89 7.55 -13.69 -5.88
C ASN A 89 6.93 -12.80 -4.78
N TYR A 90 7.13 -11.49 -4.86
CA TYR A 90 6.45 -10.51 -4.00
C TYR A 90 5.00 -10.26 -4.40
N ASN A 91 4.51 -10.85 -5.50
CA ASN A 91 3.11 -10.81 -5.86
C ASN A 91 2.48 -12.20 -5.65
N TRP A 92 1.27 -12.22 -5.07
CA TRP A 92 0.47 -13.45 -4.97
C TRP A 92 0.08 -14.00 -6.34
N GLY A 93 -0.07 -13.14 -7.35
CA GLY A 93 -0.43 -13.56 -8.71
C GLY A 93 -1.92 -13.88 -8.87
N TYR A 94 -2.78 -13.27 -8.07
CA TYR A 94 -4.22 -13.48 -8.18
C TYR A 94 -4.76 -12.98 -9.53
N MET A 95 -5.69 -13.76 -10.07
CA MET A 95 -6.44 -13.43 -11.27
C MET A 95 -7.93 -13.52 -10.93
N SER A 96 -8.74 -12.59 -11.45
CA SER A 96 -10.20 -12.70 -11.32
C SER A 96 -10.72 -13.96 -12.02
N VAL A 97 -11.98 -14.32 -11.77
CA VAL A 97 -12.74 -15.16 -12.71
C VAL A 97 -12.89 -14.42 -14.06
N PRO A 98 -13.20 -15.12 -15.17
CA PRO A 98 -13.53 -14.45 -16.42
C PRO A 98 -14.61 -13.38 -16.21
N GLN A 99 -14.40 -12.21 -16.78
CA GLN A 99 -15.25 -11.03 -16.62
C GLN A 99 -16.05 -10.78 -17.90
N THR A 100 -17.29 -10.34 -17.74
CA THR A 100 -18.19 -10.05 -18.87
C THR A 100 -18.27 -8.57 -19.23
N THR A 101 -17.82 -7.68 -18.33
CA THR A 101 -17.90 -6.21 -18.50
C THR A 101 -16.58 -5.48 -18.22
N ALA A 102 -15.55 -6.19 -17.79
CA ALA A 102 -14.22 -5.65 -17.49
C ALA A 102 -13.15 -6.57 -18.11
N CYS A 103 -11.92 -6.06 -18.28
CA CYS A 103 -10.77 -6.87 -18.70
C CYS A 103 -10.98 -7.70 -20.00
N LEU A 104 -11.91 -7.27 -20.87
CA LEU A 104 -12.32 -8.01 -22.07
C LEU A 104 -11.18 -8.18 -23.10
N GLY A 105 -10.21 -7.26 -23.09
CA GLY A 105 -8.99 -7.33 -23.92
C GLY A 105 -7.85 -8.14 -23.29
N LEU A 106 -8.02 -8.69 -22.09
CA LEU A 106 -7.00 -9.51 -21.43
C LEU A 106 -7.22 -10.99 -21.76
N LYS A 107 -6.14 -11.78 -21.63
CA LYS A 107 -6.19 -13.23 -21.85
C LYS A 107 -7.27 -13.86 -20.95
N GLU A 108 -8.11 -14.71 -21.56
CA GLU A 108 -9.24 -15.38 -20.89
C GLU A 108 -10.26 -14.42 -20.24
N GLN A 109 -10.24 -13.13 -20.60
CA GLN A 109 -11.09 -12.07 -20.00
C GLN A 109 -10.88 -11.93 -18.48
N ARG A 110 -9.67 -12.20 -17.98
CA ARG A 110 -9.35 -12.18 -16.54
C ARG A 110 -8.52 -10.96 -16.18
N CYS A 111 -8.88 -10.30 -15.09
CA CYS A 111 -8.12 -9.20 -14.51
C CYS A 111 -6.96 -9.72 -13.65
N SER A 112 -5.78 -9.11 -13.79
CA SER A 112 -4.70 -9.28 -12.82
C SER A 112 -5.00 -8.49 -11.54
N LEU A 113 -4.92 -9.15 -10.38
CA LEU A 113 -5.20 -8.60 -9.07
C LEU A 113 -3.92 -8.63 -8.22
N HIS A 114 -3.00 -7.71 -8.52
CA HIS A 114 -1.71 -7.63 -7.82
C HIS A 114 -1.90 -7.46 -6.31
N ARG A 115 -1.35 -8.39 -5.53
CA ARG A 115 -1.36 -8.37 -4.06
C ARG A 115 0.03 -8.70 -3.56
N GLY A 116 0.54 -7.89 -2.64
CA GLY A 116 1.88 -8.08 -2.11
C GLY A 116 1.94 -9.30 -1.19
N LYS A 117 3.00 -10.09 -1.34
CA LYS A 117 3.31 -11.27 -0.54
C LYS A 117 4.68 -11.07 0.10
N GLY A 118 4.70 -10.77 1.39
CA GLY A 118 5.90 -10.38 2.11
C GLY A 118 5.61 -9.36 3.20
N ILE A 119 6.61 -9.04 4.02
CA ILE A 119 6.46 -8.03 5.08
C ILE A 119 6.27 -6.64 4.44
N GLY A 120 5.22 -5.95 4.87
CA GLY A 120 4.61 -4.77 4.23
C GLY A 120 3.42 -5.12 3.32
N GLY A 121 3.30 -6.36 2.87
CA GLY A 121 2.23 -6.84 1.99
C GLY A 121 2.15 -6.00 0.71
N SER A 122 0.95 -5.56 0.33
CA SER A 122 0.77 -4.77 -0.91
C SER A 122 1.58 -3.48 -0.97
N THR A 123 2.03 -2.91 0.15
CA THR A 123 2.76 -1.64 0.13
C THR A 123 4.17 -1.79 -0.43
N ILE A 124 4.74 -3.00 -0.48
CA ILE A 124 6.05 -3.25 -1.12
C ILE A 124 5.96 -3.28 -2.65
N ILE A 125 4.74 -3.39 -3.21
CA ILE A 125 4.51 -3.46 -4.67
C ILE A 125 3.53 -2.40 -5.20
N ASN A 126 3.06 -1.47 -4.34
CA ASN A 126 2.06 -0.47 -4.74
C ASN A 126 2.67 0.68 -5.55
N GLY A 127 1.79 1.58 -6.00
CA GLY A 127 2.13 2.82 -6.73
C GLY A 127 2.61 3.98 -5.87
N LEU A 128 2.79 3.79 -4.56
CA LEU A 128 3.26 4.79 -3.59
C LEU A 128 2.42 6.03 -3.38
N PHE A 129 1.44 6.32 -4.24
CA PHE A 129 0.52 7.44 -4.05
C PHE A 129 -0.09 7.42 -2.64
N TYR A 130 0.12 8.50 -1.92
CA TYR A 130 -0.50 8.73 -0.64
C TYR A 130 -1.76 9.56 -0.87
N VAL A 131 -2.92 8.91 -0.90
CA VAL A 131 -4.23 9.56 -1.13
C VAL A 131 -5.18 9.05 -0.06
N ARG A 132 -5.71 9.97 0.76
CA ARG A 132 -6.60 9.62 1.88
C ARG A 132 -8.04 9.37 1.44
N GLY A 133 -8.47 9.91 0.29
CA GLY A 133 -9.87 9.87 -0.13
C GLY A 133 -10.63 11.13 0.31
N ASN A 134 -11.89 11.24 -0.12
CA ASN A 134 -12.71 12.42 0.13
C ASN A 134 -13.45 12.28 1.47
N ASP A 135 -13.68 13.40 2.16
CA ASP A 135 -14.41 13.44 3.43
C ASP A 135 -15.80 12.79 3.37
N ARG A 136 -16.48 12.90 2.21
CA ARG A 136 -17.78 12.27 1.97
C ARG A 136 -17.72 10.76 2.01
N ASP A 137 -16.61 10.13 1.63
CA ASP A 137 -16.47 8.66 1.67
C ASP A 137 -16.57 8.16 3.12
N TYR A 138 -15.83 8.79 4.03
CA TYR A 138 -15.83 8.50 5.46
C TYR A 138 -17.15 8.88 6.13
N ASN A 139 -17.69 10.06 5.82
CA ASN A 139 -18.97 10.48 6.37
C ASN A 139 -20.13 9.58 5.90
N ASN A 140 -20.04 9.01 4.70
CA ASN A 140 -20.97 7.99 4.21
C ASN A 140 -20.80 6.65 4.96
N TRP A 141 -19.58 6.25 5.33
CA TRP A 141 -19.42 5.07 6.20
C TRP A 141 -20.07 5.28 7.56
N TYR A 142 -19.90 6.47 8.14
CA TYR A 142 -20.57 6.83 9.40
C TYR A 142 -22.10 6.78 9.28
N SER A 143 -22.67 7.35 8.21
CA SER A 143 -24.13 7.35 8.00
C SER A 143 -24.70 5.94 7.76
N GLN A 144 -23.88 4.99 7.31
CA GLN A 144 -24.23 3.57 7.21
C GLN A 144 -24.14 2.81 8.55
N GLY A 145 -23.91 3.50 9.66
CA GLY A 145 -23.89 2.92 11.00
C GLY A 145 -22.49 2.60 11.53
N ASN A 146 -21.41 2.95 10.81
CA ASN A 146 -20.04 2.77 11.28
C ASN A 146 -19.63 3.94 12.18
N VAL A 147 -20.16 3.96 13.41
CA VAL A 147 -19.85 5.01 14.40
C VAL A 147 -18.33 5.09 14.62
N GLY A 148 -17.78 6.30 14.61
CA GLY A 148 -16.34 6.54 14.76
C GLY A 148 -15.54 6.49 13.45
N TRP A 149 -16.21 6.33 12.30
CA TRP A 149 -15.57 6.32 10.98
C TRP A 149 -15.87 7.54 10.11
N SER A 150 -16.40 8.63 10.69
CA SER A 150 -16.56 9.89 9.94
C SER A 150 -15.20 10.53 9.68
N TYR A 151 -15.10 11.45 8.71
CA TYR A 151 -13.80 12.04 8.35
C TYR A 151 -13.11 12.71 9.55
N LYS A 152 -13.89 13.40 10.39
CA LYS A 152 -13.38 14.02 11.63
C LYS A 152 -12.80 12.99 12.62
N ASP A 153 -13.32 11.77 12.63
CA ASP A 153 -12.89 10.72 13.57
C ASP A 153 -11.60 10.05 13.07
N VAL A 154 -11.45 9.89 11.76
CA VAL A 154 -10.28 9.23 11.16
C VAL A 154 -9.10 10.18 10.87
N LEU A 155 -9.36 11.48 10.67
CA LEU A 155 -8.31 12.47 10.39
C LEU A 155 -7.17 12.47 11.43
N PRO A 156 -7.44 12.38 12.76
CA PRO A 156 -6.38 12.24 13.75
C PRO A 156 -5.48 11.02 13.52
N TYR A 157 -6.00 9.91 13.01
CA TYR A 157 -5.21 8.70 12.72
C TYR A 157 -4.39 8.83 11.44
N PHE A 158 -4.91 9.52 10.40
CA PHE A 158 -4.09 9.87 9.25
C PHE A 158 -2.89 10.71 9.68
N LYS A 159 -3.13 11.77 10.45
CA LYS A 159 -2.07 12.64 11.00
C LYS A 159 -1.11 11.88 11.92
N LYS A 160 -1.60 10.96 12.76
CA LYS A 160 -0.75 10.15 13.64
C LYS A 160 0.20 9.22 12.87
N SER A 161 -0.22 8.75 11.70
CA SER A 161 0.61 7.89 10.86
C SER A 161 1.63 8.66 10.02
N GLU A 162 1.28 9.89 9.63
CA GLU A 162 1.99 10.68 8.63
C GLU A 162 3.13 11.53 9.21
N ASN A 163 4.21 11.63 8.42
CA ASN A 163 5.21 12.65 8.53
C ASN A 163 5.37 13.40 7.20
N TYR A 164 4.67 14.53 7.07
CA TYR A 164 4.73 15.45 5.93
C TYR A 164 5.05 16.88 6.39
N LEU A 165 6.27 17.34 6.12
CA LEU A 165 6.79 18.58 6.69
C LEU A 165 6.15 19.85 6.11
N GLU A 166 5.75 19.83 4.84
CA GLU A 166 5.28 21.01 4.10
C GLU A 166 3.76 21.22 4.19
N GLY A 167 3.01 20.20 4.64
CA GLY A 167 1.55 20.23 4.68
C GLY A 167 0.96 21.18 5.73
N ASP A 168 -0.28 21.61 5.46
CA ASP A 168 -1.09 22.40 6.39
C ASP A 168 -1.35 21.60 7.68
N PRO A 169 -0.98 22.10 8.87
CA PRO A 169 -1.13 21.38 10.13
C PRO A 169 -2.59 21.08 10.52
N ARG A 170 -3.58 21.69 9.85
CA ARG A 170 -5.00 21.30 9.98
C ARG A 170 -5.19 19.87 9.49
N TYR A 171 -4.57 19.52 8.36
CA TYR A 171 -4.77 18.24 7.67
C TYR A 171 -3.60 17.28 7.83
N HIS A 172 -2.37 17.76 8.06
CA HIS A 172 -1.17 16.91 8.04
C HIS A 172 -0.50 16.73 9.41
N GLY A 173 0.10 15.56 9.59
CA GLY A 173 0.97 15.21 10.70
C GLY A 173 2.45 15.29 10.30
N LYS A 174 3.32 15.57 11.27
CA LYS A 174 4.76 15.80 11.04
C LYS A 174 5.66 14.87 11.86
N GLU A 175 5.06 13.92 12.59
CA GLU A 175 5.73 13.13 13.62
C GLU A 175 5.47 11.62 13.48
N GLY A 176 4.65 11.22 12.50
CA GLY A 176 4.35 9.82 12.25
C GLY A 176 5.52 9.05 11.66
N TYR A 177 5.37 7.72 11.59
CA TYR A 177 6.40 6.83 11.04
C TYR A 177 6.43 6.85 9.51
N LEU A 178 5.32 7.18 8.86
CA LEU A 178 5.18 7.09 7.42
C LEU A 178 5.55 8.43 6.77
N ASN A 179 6.76 8.52 6.23
CA ASN A 179 7.19 9.69 5.48
C ASN A 179 6.35 9.86 4.19
N VAL A 180 5.94 11.10 3.95
CA VAL A 180 5.27 11.54 2.74
C VAL A 180 6.10 12.67 2.13
N GLU A 181 6.41 12.55 0.84
CA GLU A 181 7.17 13.54 0.09
C GLU A 181 6.54 13.73 -1.30
N THR A 182 6.78 14.89 -1.91
CA THR A 182 6.46 15.18 -3.31
C THR A 182 7.74 15.19 -4.14
N TRP A 183 7.67 14.80 -5.41
CA TRP A 183 8.82 14.98 -6.30
C TRP A 183 9.00 16.45 -6.66
N GLU A 184 10.23 16.97 -6.51
CA GLU A 184 10.55 18.36 -6.84
C GLU A 184 10.72 18.55 -8.36
N GLU A 185 11.31 17.58 -9.05
CA GLU A 185 11.54 17.64 -10.49
C GLU A 185 10.25 17.28 -11.26
N ILE A 186 9.67 18.29 -11.91
CA ILE A 186 8.57 18.11 -12.86
C ILE A 186 9.09 18.14 -14.29
N SER A 187 8.58 17.25 -15.14
CA SER A 187 8.91 17.27 -16.57
C SER A 187 8.21 18.43 -17.28
N VAL A 188 8.69 18.77 -18.48
CA VAL A 188 8.04 19.77 -19.33
C VAL A 188 6.58 19.40 -19.67
N GLN A 189 6.26 18.10 -19.70
CA GLN A 189 4.89 17.62 -19.91
C GLN A 189 4.00 17.89 -18.69
N THR A 190 4.52 17.65 -17.48
CA THR A 190 3.80 17.94 -16.24
C THR A 190 3.57 19.45 -16.07
N GLN A 191 4.56 20.28 -16.41
CA GLN A 191 4.39 21.73 -16.38
C GLN A 191 3.31 22.18 -17.36
N ALA A 192 3.32 21.68 -18.60
CA ALA A 192 2.29 21.99 -19.58
C ALA A 192 0.88 21.57 -19.10
N PHE A 193 0.78 20.45 -18.38
CA PHE A 193 -0.46 20.01 -17.76
C PHE A 193 -0.95 21.01 -16.69
N TYR A 194 -0.08 21.50 -15.81
CA TYR A 194 -0.44 22.52 -14.81
C TYR A 194 -0.83 23.85 -15.44
N ASP A 195 -0.09 24.32 -16.45
CA ASP A 195 -0.40 25.56 -17.16
C ASP A 195 -1.78 25.49 -17.82
N ALA A 196 -2.13 24.34 -18.42
CA ALA A 196 -3.45 24.13 -18.99
C ALA A 196 -4.57 24.21 -17.93
N HIS A 197 -4.38 23.63 -16.75
CA HIS A 197 -5.37 23.71 -15.66
C HIS A 197 -5.54 25.13 -15.14
N LYS A 198 -4.44 25.88 -15.05
CA LYS A 198 -4.45 27.29 -14.68
C LYS A 198 -5.24 28.14 -15.69
N LEU A 199 -5.06 27.89 -16.99
CA LEU A 199 -5.82 28.56 -18.06
C LEU A 199 -7.32 28.25 -17.99
N LEU A 200 -7.69 27.05 -17.55
CA LEU A 200 -9.08 26.65 -17.31
C LEU A 200 -9.67 27.22 -16.01
N GLY A 201 -8.90 28.00 -15.24
CA GLY A 201 -9.33 28.57 -13.96
C GLY A 201 -9.46 27.54 -12.83
N MET A 202 -8.84 26.37 -12.96
CA MET A 202 -8.82 25.38 -11.89
C MET A 202 -7.87 25.80 -10.77
N LYS A 203 -8.17 25.37 -9.55
CA LYS A 203 -7.37 25.68 -8.37
C LYS A 203 -6.23 24.68 -8.20
N GLU A 204 -5.02 25.18 -8.00
CA GLU A 204 -3.90 24.39 -7.49
C GLU A 204 -4.12 24.10 -6.01
N LEU A 205 -3.99 22.85 -5.59
CA LEU A 205 -4.30 22.41 -4.23
C LEU A 205 -3.44 21.24 -3.76
N ASP A 206 -3.48 21.05 -2.45
CA ASP A 206 -3.14 19.81 -1.76
C ASP A 206 -4.41 18.95 -1.70
N PHE A 207 -4.40 17.78 -2.34
CA PHE A 207 -5.59 16.92 -2.44
C PHE A 207 -5.84 16.11 -1.17
N ASN A 208 -4.89 16.04 -0.24
CA ASN A 208 -5.08 15.48 1.10
C ASN A 208 -5.48 16.55 2.13
N GLY A 209 -5.57 17.82 1.71
CA GLY A 209 -6.03 18.97 2.46
C GLY A 209 -7.54 19.23 2.37
N GLU A 210 -7.90 20.52 2.32
CA GLU A 210 -9.29 21.00 2.44
C GLU A 210 -10.22 20.53 1.31
N SER A 211 -9.71 20.35 0.09
CA SER A 211 -10.52 20.01 -1.08
C SER A 211 -9.75 19.14 -2.07
N GLN A 212 -10.46 18.24 -2.73
CA GLN A 212 -9.92 17.33 -3.75
C GLN A 212 -10.20 17.81 -5.18
N LEU A 213 -10.98 18.87 -5.38
CA LEU A 213 -11.39 19.34 -6.72
C LEU A 213 -10.44 20.40 -7.25
N GLY A 214 -9.43 19.96 -8.00
CA GLY A 214 -8.40 20.82 -8.57
C GLY A 214 -7.25 20.02 -9.15
N TYR A 215 -6.07 20.62 -9.21
CA TYR A 215 -4.84 19.96 -9.60
C TYR A 215 -3.75 20.21 -8.57
N GLY A 216 -2.74 19.35 -8.50
CA GLY A 216 -1.68 19.48 -7.50
C GLY A 216 -0.54 18.52 -7.71
N LYS A 217 0.49 18.65 -6.88
CA LYS A 217 1.63 17.73 -6.87
C LYS A 217 1.21 16.40 -6.24
N PRO A 218 1.50 15.26 -6.88
CA PRO A 218 1.27 13.97 -6.26
C PRO A 218 2.18 13.76 -5.05
N GLU A 219 1.57 13.32 -3.95
CA GLU A 219 2.23 12.90 -2.71
C GLU A 219 2.50 11.40 -2.73
N PHE A 220 3.68 11.00 -2.23
CA PHE A 220 4.11 9.61 -2.21
C PHE A 220 4.64 9.18 -0.85
N ASN A 221 4.42 7.91 -0.51
CA ASN A 221 5.06 7.24 0.63
C ASN A 221 6.52 6.91 0.31
N ILE A 222 7.37 7.93 0.32
CA ILE A 222 8.81 7.81 0.08
C ILE A 222 9.59 8.62 1.13
N LYS A 223 10.86 8.28 1.27
CA LYS A 223 11.84 9.03 2.05
C LYS A 223 13.15 9.08 1.29
N HIS A 224 13.59 10.27 0.88
CA HIS A 224 14.83 10.46 0.11
C HIS A 224 14.91 9.54 -1.12
N GLY A 225 13.81 9.43 -1.86
CA GLY A 225 13.70 8.61 -3.07
C GLY A 225 13.58 7.09 -2.84
N LYS A 226 13.47 6.63 -1.60
CA LYS A 226 13.21 5.22 -1.26
C LYS A 226 11.76 5.02 -0.83
N ARG A 227 11.15 3.90 -1.23
CA ARG A 227 9.82 3.47 -0.78
C ARG A 227 9.75 3.42 0.75
N GLN A 228 8.60 3.83 1.29
CA GLN A 228 8.19 3.59 2.67
C GLN A 228 6.95 2.68 2.65
N SER A 229 7.09 1.46 3.13
CA SER A 229 6.08 0.41 2.98
C SER A 229 5.10 0.37 4.14
N THR A 230 5.56 0.35 5.39
CA THR A 230 4.71 0.30 6.60
C THR A 230 5.41 0.86 7.80
#